data_AF-A0A3D4UK14-F1
#
_entry.id   AF-A0A3D4UK14-F1
#
_cell.length_a   1.000
_cell.length_b   1.000
_cell.length_c   1.000
_cell.angle_alpha   90.00
_cell.angle_beta   90.00
_cell.angle_gamma   90.00
#
_symmetry.space_group_name_H-M   'P 1'
#
loop_
_entity.id
_entity.type
_entity.pdbx_description
1 polymer ?
#
loop_
_entity_poly.entity_id
_entity_poly.type
_entity_poly.pdbx_seq_one_letter_code
_entity_poly.pdbx_strand_id
1 'polypeptide(L)'
;MSHPTPQSDPDHTPAVTRRKALTSVAKAGFAIGIAGSLIGCNSTAQKRVKSKGGSLGDPIPSDPIAHTSTPSPIITRTETTGVETTAPLSAIPSFVIPRSKWTDSGPKRWLADPMNAVHRITVHHDAIMPVPGGAYADSLRRLQLIRTGHLNNGWADIGYHFAIDPSGRIWQ
;
A
#
# COMPACT_ATOMS: atom_id res chain seq x y z
N MET A 1 47.10 -25.82 52.43
CA MET A 1 47.43 -24.39 52.45
C MET A 1 48.14 -24.10 51.13
N SER A 2 47.41 -23.79 50.06
CA SER A 2 47.06 -22.42 49.59
C SER A 2 48.31 -21.70 49.07
N HIS A 3 48.46 -21.38 47.77
CA HIS A 3 47.61 -20.48 47.00
C HIS A 3 47.59 -20.80 45.48
N PRO A 4 46.49 -20.51 44.76
CA PRO A 4 46.44 -20.50 43.30
C PRO A 4 46.78 -19.13 42.70
N THR A 5 47.37 -19.16 41.50
CA THR A 5 47.72 -18.02 40.64
C THR A 5 46.45 -17.37 40.04
N PRO A 6 46.39 -16.03 39.89
CA PRO A 6 45.21 -15.38 39.32
C PRO A 6 45.17 -15.52 37.79
N GLN A 7 44.05 -16.03 37.30
CA GLN A 7 43.68 -16.06 35.88
C GLN A 7 43.11 -14.67 35.50
N SER A 8 43.62 -14.09 34.40
CA SER A 8 43.11 -12.83 33.85
C SER A 8 41.91 -13.11 32.95
N ASP A 9 40.82 -12.38 33.21
CA ASP A 9 39.53 -12.49 32.53
C ASP A 9 39.38 -11.29 31.57
N PRO A 10 39.24 -11.48 30.24
CA PRO A 10 39.08 -10.39 29.30
C PRO A 10 37.64 -10.36 28.76
N ASP A 11 36.65 -9.94 29.56
CA ASP A 11 35.42 -9.39 28.97
C ASP A 11 34.61 -8.52 29.96
N HIS A 12 34.95 -7.24 30.02
CA HIS A 12 34.08 -6.23 30.61
C HIS A 12 33.79 -5.15 29.57
N THR A 13 32.79 -5.39 28.73
CA THR A 13 32.10 -4.33 28.00
C THR A 13 31.18 -3.57 28.97
N PRO A 14 31.34 -2.26 29.21
CA PRO A 14 30.37 -1.52 29.99
C PRO A 14 29.07 -1.34 29.19
N ALA A 15 27.96 -1.77 29.78
CA ALA A 15 26.61 -1.57 29.26
C ALA A 15 26.33 -0.07 29.06
N VAL A 16 26.13 0.34 27.80
CA VAL A 16 25.74 1.70 27.43
C VAL A 16 24.25 1.88 27.71
N THR A 17 23.93 2.47 28.86
CA THR A 17 22.55 2.78 29.24
C THR A 17 22.02 3.98 28.45
N ARG A 18 20.84 3.81 27.83
CA ARG A 18 20.06 4.73 26.97
C ARG A 18 19.81 6.17 27.49
N ARG A 19 20.30 6.57 28.66
CA ARG A 19 20.11 7.90 29.26
C ARG A 19 21.29 8.87 29.10
N LYS A 20 22.43 8.47 28.53
CA LYS A 20 23.61 9.33 28.36
C LYS A 20 23.87 9.87 26.94
N ALA A 21 22.99 9.59 25.97
CA ALA A 21 23.18 10.01 24.57
C ALA A 21 22.51 11.35 24.18
N LEU A 22 21.88 12.07 25.13
CA LEU A 22 21.04 13.25 24.83
C LEU A 22 21.57 14.59 25.38
N THR A 23 22.79 14.67 25.90
CA THR A 23 23.31 15.91 26.53
C THR A 23 24.69 16.38 26.05
N SER A 24 25.06 16.13 24.79
CA SER A 24 26.34 16.65 24.23
C SER A 24 26.24 17.33 22.87
N VAL A 25 25.14 18.03 22.59
CA VAL A 25 25.06 18.98 21.46
C VAL A 25 24.36 20.27 21.90
N ALA A 26 24.97 21.00 22.84
CA ALA A 26 24.62 22.38 23.10
C ALA A 26 25.71 23.01 23.96
N LYS A 27 26.68 23.69 23.32
CA LYS A 27 27.51 24.82 23.81
C LYS A 27 28.88 24.81 23.14
N ALA A 28 28.96 25.37 21.93
CA ALA A 28 30.19 25.99 21.43
C ALA A 28 29.83 27.02 20.35
N GLY A 29 30.15 28.30 20.63
CA GLY A 29 30.44 29.30 19.60
C GLY A 29 29.35 30.32 19.29
N PHE A 30 29.33 31.42 20.04
CA PHE A 30 28.86 32.72 19.55
C PHE A 30 30.08 33.68 19.57
N ALA A 31 30.61 33.99 18.39
CA ALA A 31 31.55 35.11 18.19
C ALA A 31 31.47 35.56 16.72
N ILE A 32 31.34 36.88 16.54
CA ILE A 32 31.04 37.60 15.31
C ILE A 32 32.31 37.82 14.49
N GLY A 33 32.23 37.70 13.15
CA GLY A 33 33.29 38.14 12.22
C GLY A 33 32.83 38.09 10.76
N ILE A 34 32.70 39.27 10.14
CA ILE A 34 32.29 39.47 8.74
C ILE A 34 33.51 39.34 7.82
N ALA A 35 33.46 38.43 6.84
CA ALA A 35 34.21 38.54 5.58
C ALA A 35 33.57 37.64 4.51
N GLY A 36 33.20 38.23 3.38
CA GLY A 36 32.56 37.55 2.27
C GLY A 36 33.48 36.57 1.53
N SER A 37 32.90 35.47 1.09
CA SER A 37 33.31 34.72 -0.09
C SER A 37 32.08 33.98 -0.60
N LEU A 38 31.62 34.38 -1.79
CA LEU A 38 30.60 33.67 -2.57
C LEU A 38 31.19 32.32 -3.00
N ILE A 39 30.91 31.27 -2.25
CA ILE A 39 31.19 29.90 -2.65
C ILE A 39 29.86 29.18 -2.65
N GLY A 40 29.30 29.02 -3.84
CA GLY A 40 28.11 28.23 -4.08
C GLY A 40 28.36 26.79 -3.68
N CYS A 41 27.57 26.29 -2.74
CA CYS A 41 27.38 24.85 -2.60
C CYS A 41 26.50 24.40 -3.75
N ASN A 42 27.18 24.01 -4.83
CA ASN A 42 26.68 23.16 -5.89
C ASN A 42 25.99 21.95 -5.25
N SER A 43 24.67 21.99 -5.15
CA SER A 43 23.91 20.80 -4.87
C SER A 43 24.20 19.86 -6.02
N THR A 44 24.88 18.76 -5.72
CA THR A 44 25.00 17.64 -6.64
C THR A 44 23.58 17.14 -6.85
N ALA A 45 22.92 17.72 -7.86
CA ALA A 45 21.71 17.20 -8.45
C ALA A 45 22.08 15.78 -8.86
N GLN A 46 21.73 14.81 -8.02
CA GLN A 46 21.67 13.43 -8.45
C GLN A 46 20.85 13.48 -9.73
N LYS A 47 21.52 13.18 -10.85
CA LYS A 47 20.91 12.96 -12.14
C LYS A 47 19.68 12.10 -11.90
N ARG A 48 18.52 12.75 -11.89
CA ARG A 48 17.24 12.08 -12.03
C ARG A 48 17.35 11.47 -13.41
N VAL A 49 17.65 10.17 -13.46
CA VAL A 49 17.40 9.39 -14.66
C VAL A 49 15.92 9.61 -14.91
N LYS A 50 15.61 10.42 -15.94
CA LYS A 50 14.27 10.52 -16.50
C LYS A 50 13.95 9.12 -17.01
N SER A 51 13.46 8.24 -16.16
CA SER A 51 12.59 7.18 -16.66
C SER A 51 11.41 7.92 -17.27
N LYS A 52 11.06 7.56 -18.50
CA LYS A 52 9.92 8.10 -19.23
C LYS A 52 8.61 7.66 -18.55
N GLY A 53 8.35 8.18 -17.36
CA GLY A 53 7.04 8.14 -16.71
C GLY A 53 6.39 9.49 -16.92
N GLY A 54 5.24 9.51 -17.60
CA GLY A 54 4.50 10.74 -17.89
C GLY A 54 4.23 11.56 -16.63
N SER A 55 4.24 12.89 -16.79
CA SER A 55 3.83 13.83 -15.77
C SER A 55 2.32 13.70 -15.53
N LEU A 56 1.88 13.97 -14.29
CA LEU A 56 0.47 14.11 -13.97
C LEU A 56 -0.09 15.29 -14.80
N GLY A 57 -0.99 14.99 -15.75
CA GLY A 57 -1.54 15.98 -16.69
C GLY A 57 -1.03 15.85 -18.13
N ASP A 58 -0.08 14.98 -18.42
CA ASP A 58 0.23 14.62 -19.80
C ASP A 58 -0.96 13.82 -20.40
N PRO A 59 -1.33 14.05 -21.67
CA PRO A 59 -2.33 13.23 -22.33
C PRO A 59 -1.85 11.77 -22.31
N ILE A 60 -2.75 10.87 -21.90
CA ILE A 60 -2.50 9.43 -21.93
C ILE A 60 -2.03 9.09 -23.36
N PRO A 61 -0.83 8.49 -23.55
CA PRO A 61 -0.39 8.06 -24.87
C PRO A 61 -1.51 7.23 -25.48
N SER A 62 -1.95 7.57 -26.69
CA SER A 62 -2.96 6.79 -27.40
C SER A 62 -2.50 5.34 -27.46
N ASP A 63 -3.32 4.43 -26.92
CA ASP A 63 -3.01 3.01 -26.92
C ASP A 63 -2.63 2.58 -28.34
N PRO A 64 -1.50 1.87 -28.55
CA PRO A 64 -1.17 1.29 -29.85
C PRO A 64 -2.13 0.14 -30.21
N ILE A 65 -3.06 -0.21 -29.32
CA ILE A 65 -4.23 -1.00 -29.67
C ILE A 65 -5.08 -0.10 -30.56
N ALA A 66 -4.78 -0.12 -31.86
CA ALA A 66 -5.73 0.29 -32.86
C ALA A 66 -7.04 -0.42 -32.53
N HIS A 67 -8.04 0.34 -32.08
CA HIS A 67 -9.42 -0.09 -32.14
C HIS A 67 -9.76 -0.20 -33.62
N THR A 68 -9.27 -1.27 -34.26
CA THR A 68 -9.91 -1.79 -35.45
C THR A 68 -11.23 -2.29 -34.89
N SER A 69 -12.23 -1.41 -34.88
CA SER A 69 -13.63 -1.76 -34.77
C SER A 69 -13.94 -2.66 -35.95
N THR A 70 -13.46 -3.89 -35.89
CA THR A 70 -14.03 -4.97 -36.67
C THR A 70 -15.47 -4.98 -36.19
N PRO A 71 -16.47 -4.68 -37.05
CA PRO A 71 -17.84 -4.81 -36.64
C PRO A 71 -18.00 -6.24 -36.16
N SER A 72 -18.22 -6.41 -34.85
CA SER A 72 -18.65 -7.69 -34.30
C SER A 72 -19.83 -8.16 -35.15
N PRO A 73 -19.94 -9.46 -35.46
CA PRO A 73 -21.14 -9.96 -36.13
C PRO A 73 -22.35 -9.45 -35.36
N ILE A 74 -23.25 -8.76 -36.06
CA ILE A 74 -24.54 -8.35 -35.52
C ILE A 74 -25.26 -9.65 -35.18
N ILE A 75 -25.10 -10.13 -33.95
CA ILE A 75 -26.00 -11.12 -33.39
C ILE A 75 -27.31 -10.36 -33.22
N THR A 76 -28.23 -10.53 -34.16
CA THR A 76 -29.62 -10.12 -34.00
C THR A 76 -30.13 -10.82 -32.75
N ARG A 77 -30.12 -10.10 -31.62
CA ARG A 77 -30.74 -10.56 -30.38
C ARG A 77 -32.23 -10.57 -30.65
N THR A 78 -32.81 -11.76 -30.84
CA THR A 78 -34.25 -11.95 -30.78
C THR A 78 -34.71 -11.39 -29.44
N GLU A 79 -35.45 -10.28 -29.47
CA GLU A 79 -36.17 -9.76 -28.31
C GLU A 79 -37.27 -10.76 -27.96
N THR A 80 -36.93 -11.76 -27.15
CA THR A 80 -37.94 -12.54 -26.45
C THR A 80 -38.43 -11.66 -25.30
N THR A 81 -39.60 -11.05 -25.52
CA THR A 81 -40.42 -10.46 -24.45
C THR A 81 -40.79 -11.55 -23.45
N GLY A 82 -39.98 -11.68 -22.40
CA GLY A 82 -40.21 -12.58 -21.27
C GLY A 82 -39.82 -11.83 -20.01
N VAL A 83 -40.81 -11.30 -19.31
CA VAL A 83 -40.65 -10.75 -17.96
C VAL A 83 -40.33 -11.92 -17.04
N GLU A 84 -39.05 -12.16 -16.79
CA GLU A 84 -38.62 -12.89 -15.62
C GLU A 84 -37.98 -11.87 -14.69
N THR A 85 -38.77 -11.41 -13.71
CA THR A 85 -38.25 -10.65 -12.56
C THR A 85 -37.42 -11.63 -11.73
N THR A 86 -36.21 -11.94 -12.19
CA THR A 86 -35.24 -12.69 -11.40
C THR A 86 -34.87 -11.80 -10.21
N ALA A 87 -35.11 -12.32 -9.00
CA ALA A 87 -34.64 -11.74 -7.74
C ALA A 87 -33.18 -11.23 -7.86
N PRO A 88 -32.79 -10.18 -7.14
CA PRO A 88 -31.50 -9.52 -7.36
C PRO A 88 -30.36 -10.53 -7.27
N LEU A 89 -29.58 -10.63 -8.35
CA LEU A 89 -28.30 -11.33 -8.47
C LEU A 89 -27.24 -10.66 -7.58
N SER A 90 -27.43 -10.70 -6.26
CA SER A 90 -26.50 -10.12 -5.29
C SER A 90 -25.90 -11.18 -4.38
N ALA A 91 -25.88 -12.44 -4.82
CA ALA A 91 -25.11 -13.49 -4.16
C ALA A 91 -23.64 -13.34 -4.56
N ILE A 92 -22.79 -12.99 -3.59
CA ILE A 92 -21.34 -13.09 -3.77
C ILE A 92 -21.00 -14.55 -4.13
N PRO A 93 -20.14 -14.80 -5.14
CA PRO A 93 -19.78 -16.15 -5.52
C PRO A 93 -19.22 -16.94 -4.33
N SER A 94 -19.55 -18.23 -4.23
CA SER A 94 -19.20 -19.07 -3.08
C SER A 94 -17.69 -19.25 -2.83
N PHE A 95 -16.87 -19.00 -3.85
CA PHE A 95 -15.41 -19.03 -3.74
C PHE A 95 -14.80 -17.75 -3.16
N VAL A 96 -15.59 -16.68 -3.03
CA VAL A 96 -15.16 -15.43 -2.39
C VAL A 96 -15.37 -15.56 -0.89
N ILE A 97 -14.34 -15.23 -0.12
CA ILE A 97 -14.43 -15.08 1.33
C ILE A 97 -15.25 -13.81 1.60
N PRO A 98 -16.48 -13.91 2.13
CA PRO A 98 -17.34 -12.75 2.31
C PRO A 98 -16.81 -11.88 3.43
N ARG A 99 -17.19 -10.61 3.42
CA ARG A 99 -16.76 -9.60 4.38
C ARG A 99 -16.94 -10.03 5.83
N SER A 100 -18.08 -10.65 6.13
CA SER A 100 -18.45 -11.15 7.46
C SER A 100 -17.48 -12.22 8.01
N LYS A 101 -16.57 -12.76 7.20
CA LYS A 101 -15.53 -13.70 7.65
C LYS A 101 -14.24 -13.03 8.11
N TRP A 102 -14.03 -11.75 7.80
CA TRP A 102 -12.77 -11.07 8.10
C TRP A 102 -12.94 -9.70 8.78
N THR A 103 -14.16 -9.14 8.79
CA THR A 103 -14.52 -7.96 9.58
C THR A 103 -16.00 -7.91 9.93
N ASP A 104 -16.31 -7.41 11.13
CA ASP A 104 -17.69 -7.21 11.62
C ASP A 104 -18.26 -5.83 11.29
N SER A 105 -17.49 -4.97 10.62
CA SER A 105 -17.87 -3.58 10.37
C SER A 105 -18.01 -3.30 8.88
N GLY A 106 -19.08 -2.59 8.49
CA GLY A 106 -19.31 -2.18 7.12
C GLY A 106 -18.58 -0.87 6.73
N PRO A 107 -18.67 -0.47 5.45
CA PRO A 107 -18.25 0.86 5.00
C PRO A 107 -19.03 1.97 5.71
N LYS A 108 -18.36 3.10 6.00
CA LYS A 108 -19.02 4.34 6.42
C LYS A 108 -19.79 4.94 5.24
N ARG A 109 -21.08 4.63 5.13
CA ARG A 109 -21.91 4.99 3.96
C ARG A 109 -21.98 6.48 3.66
N TRP A 110 -21.81 7.35 4.66
CA TRP A 110 -21.78 8.81 4.47
C TRP A 110 -20.46 9.34 3.90
N LEU A 111 -19.46 8.47 3.69
CA LEU A 111 -18.17 8.79 3.07
C LEU A 111 -17.96 8.07 1.73
N ALA A 112 -19.00 7.41 1.19
CA ALA A 112 -18.90 6.63 -0.03
C ALA A 112 -20.14 6.82 -0.91
N ASP A 113 -19.91 6.86 -2.22
CA ASP A 113 -20.98 6.78 -3.21
C ASP A 113 -21.37 5.31 -3.46
N PRO A 114 -22.66 5.02 -3.71
CA PRO A 114 -23.09 3.66 -4.04
C PRO A 114 -22.51 3.21 -5.39
N MET A 115 -22.07 1.94 -5.45
CA MET A 115 -21.65 1.32 -6.70
C MET A 115 -22.87 1.04 -7.58
N ASN A 116 -22.95 1.73 -8.72
CA ASN A 116 -23.92 1.45 -9.78
C ASN A 116 -23.42 0.28 -10.67
N ALA A 117 -23.95 0.16 -11.89
CA ALA A 117 -23.47 -0.83 -12.85
C ALA A 117 -21.94 -0.69 -13.11
N VAL A 118 -21.25 -1.84 -13.10
CA VAL A 118 -19.79 -1.90 -13.29
C VAL A 118 -19.47 -2.08 -14.76
N HIS A 119 -18.72 -1.15 -15.35
CA HIS A 119 -18.30 -1.19 -16.76
C HIS A 119 -16.78 -1.30 -16.94
N ARG A 120 -16.01 -1.20 -15.86
CA ARG A 120 -14.54 -1.20 -15.86
C ARG A 120 -14.00 -1.92 -14.64
N ILE A 121 -12.83 -2.52 -14.78
CA ILE A 121 -12.07 -3.15 -13.70
C ILE A 121 -10.73 -2.42 -13.59
N THR A 122 -10.39 -2.00 -12.38
CA THR A 122 -9.08 -1.41 -12.05
C THR A 122 -8.31 -2.38 -11.17
N VAL A 123 -7.08 -2.71 -11.55
CA VAL A 123 -6.19 -3.58 -10.78
C VAL A 123 -5.18 -2.71 -10.02
N HIS A 124 -5.04 -2.95 -8.73
CA HIS A 124 -4.12 -2.24 -7.84
C HIS A 124 -3.37 -3.23 -6.96
N HIS A 125 -2.12 -2.92 -6.62
CA HIS A 125 -1.35 -3.67 -5.62
C HIS A 125 -1.30 -2.86 -4.33
N ASP A 126 -1.30 -3.50 -3.17
CA ASP A 126 -1.47 -2.83 -1.87
C ASP A 126 -0.29 -1.95 -1.39
N ALA A 127 0.80 -1.87 -2.17
CA ALA A 127 2.00 -1.09 -1.88
C ALA A 127 2.67 -1.38 -0.51
N ILE A 128 2.40 -2.54 0.10
CA ILE A 128 3.08 -2.99 1.33
C ILE A 128 4.09 -4.09 0.96
N MET A 129 5.22 -4.16 1.65
CA MET A 129 6.23 -5.20 1.44
C MET A 129 5.59 -6.60 1.36
N PRO A 130 6.00 -7.45 0.39
CA PRO A 130 5.51 -8.81 0.29
C PRO A 130 5.82 -9.58 1.56
N VAL A 131 4.83 -10.29 2.09
CA VAL A 131 5.05 -11.28 3.14
C VAL A 131 5.21 -12.63 2.44
N PRO A 132 6.30 -13.37 2.68
CA PRO A 132 6.44 -14.70 2.12
C PRO A 132 5.35 -15.63 2.67
N GLY A 133 4.73 -16.38 1.77
CA GLY A 133 3.68 -17.35 2.11
C GLY A 133 2.27 -16.86 1.83
N GLY A 134 1.29 -17.72 2.11
CA GLY A 134 -0.13 -17.49 1.82
C GLY A 134 -1.03 -18.09 2.90
N ALA A 135 -0.55 -18.15 4.14
CA ALA A 135 -1.35 -18.63 5.27
C ALA A 135 -2.58 -17.73 5.47
N TYR A 136 -3.72 -18.34 5.85
CA TYR A 136 -4.99 -17.61 6.03
C TYR A 136 -4.87 -16.46 7.04
N ALA A 137 -4.24 -16.74 8.18
CA ALA A 137 -4.08 -15.77 9.25
C ALA A 137 -3.23 -14.55 8.84
N ASP A 138 -2.25 -14.75 7.96
CA ASP A 138 -1.38 -13.66 7.49
C ASP A 138 -2.11 -12.74 6.52
N SER A 139 -2.89 -13.33 5.59
CA SER A 139 -3.77 -12.57 4.69
C SER A 139 -4.83 -11.79 5.45
N LEU A 140 -5.45 -12.40 6.47
CA LEU A 140 -6.42 -11.73 7.35
C LEU A 140 -5.78 -10.54 8.08
N ARG A 141 -4.61 -10.73 8.69
CA ARG A 141 -3.88 -9.66 9.39
C ARG A 141 -3.52 -8.51 8.43
N ARG A 142 -3.10 -8.84 7.21
CA ARG A 142 -2.76 -7.86 6.18
C ARG A 142 -3.98 -7.04 5.74
N LEU A 143 -5.13 -7.68 5.51
CA LEU A 143 -6.39 -6.98 5.20
C LEU A 143 -6.79 -6.01 6.32
N GLN A 144 -6.70 -6.45 7.57
CA GLN A 144 -7.00 -5.60 8.72
C GLN A 144 -6.04 -4.42 8.85
N LEU A 145 -4.74 -4.63 8.59
CA LEU A 145 -3.74 -3.58 8.57
C LEU A 145 -4.05 -2.52 7.49
N ILE A 146 -4.31 -2.94 6.25
CA ILE A 146 -4.65 -2.05 5.14
C ILE A 146 -5.92 -1.28 5.46
N ARG A 147 -6.98 -1.97 5.87
CA ARG A 147 -8.25 -1.35 6.23
C ARG A 147 -8.08 -0.30 7.33
N THR A 148 -7.31 -0.62 8.37
CA THR A 148 -7.03 0.32 9.46
C THR A 148 -6.30 1.56 8.95
N GLY A 149 -5.30 1.38 8.08
CA GLY A 149 -4.61 2.50 7.42
C GLY A 149 -5.56 3.39 6.62
N HIS A 150 -6.46 2.81 5.82
CA HIS A 150 -7.43 3.58 5.03
C HIS A 150 -8.45 4.32 5.91
N LEU A 151 -8.94 3.67 6.98
CA LEU A 151 -9.84 4.31 7.94
C LEU A 151 -9.16 5.49 8.64
N ASN A 152 -7.88 5.36 8.98
CA ASN A 152 -7.08 6.45 9.58
C ASN A 152 -6.83 7.58 8.58
N ASN A 153 -6.82 7.29 7.28
CA ASN A 153 -6.77 8.30 6.21
C ASN A 153 -8.14 8.94 5.92
N GLY A 154 -9.17 8.64 6.72
CA GLY A 154 -10.51 9.21 6.56
C GLY A 154 -11.36 8.57 5.47
N TRP A 155 -10.96 7.40 4.95
CA TRP A 155 -11.74 6.71 3.92
C TRP A 155 -12.97 6.03 4.53
N ALA A 156 -13.94 5.71 3.67
CA ALA A 156 -15.14 4.99 4.10
C ALA A 156 -14.82 3.58 4.61
N ASP A 157 -13.81 2.93 4.01
CA ASP A 157 -13.43 1.55 4.25
C ASP A 157 -12.06 1.21 3.59
N ILE A 158 -11.74 -0.09 3.48
CA ILE A 158 -10.72 -0.59 2.55
C ILE A 158 -11.00 -0.12 1.11
N GLY A 159 -9.94 0.14 0.36
CA GLY A 159 -9.96 0.91 -0.89
C GLY A 159 -10.29 0.11 -2.14
N TYR A 160 -10.71 -1.15 -1.98
CA TYR A 160 -10.90 -2.10 -3.06
C TYR A 160 -12.20 -2.86 -2.80
N HIS A 161 -12.85 -3.30 -3.88
CA HIS A 161 -14.05 -4.14 -3.79
C HIS A 161 -13.73 -5.61 -3.53
N PHE A 162 -12.52 -6.03 -3.92
CA PHE A 162 -11.97 -7.36 -3.68
C PHE A 162 -10.46 -7.27 -3.52
N ALA A 163 -9.88 -8.22 -2.80
CA ALA A 163 -8.44 -8.45 -2.70
C ALA A 163 -8.10 -9.91 -3.03
N ILE A 164 -6.94 -10.15 -3.63
CA ILE A 164 -6.44 -11.50 -3.93
C ILE A 164 -5.14 -11.70 -3.15
N ASP A 165 -5.07 -12.76 -2.36
CA ASP A 165 -3.87 -13.07 -1.59
C ASP A 165 -2.90 -14.02 -2.33
N PRO A 166 -1.69 -14.27 -1.82
CA PRO A 166 -0.71 -15.13 -2.49
C PRO A 166 -1.14 -16.59 -2.68
N SER A 167 -2.15 -17.06 -1.95
CA SER A 167 -2.74 -18.41 -2.13
C SER A 167 -3.89 -18.40 -3.15
N GLY A 168 -4.18 -17.27 -3.78
CA GLY A 168 -5.27 -17.12 -4.74
C GLY A 168 -6.66 -17.00 -4.11
N ARG A 169 -6.76 -16.82 -2.79
CA ARG A 169 -8.07 -16.60 -2.16
C ARG A 169 -8.55 -15.18 -2.47
N ILE A 170 -9.84 -15.07 -2.77
CA ILE A 170 -10.50 -13.81 -3.07
C ILE A 170 -11.26 -13.36 -1.83
N TRP A 171 -10.98 -12.16 -1.38
CA TRP A 171 -11.59 -11.53 -0.20
C TRP A 171 -12.48 -10.39 -0.68
N GLN A 172 -13.71 -10.30 -0.18
CA GLN A 172 -14.59 -9.15 -0.41
C GLN A 172 -14.16 -7.97 0.43
#